data_AF-A0A975GQ97-F1
#
_entry.id   AF-A0A975GQ97-F1
#
_cell.length_a   1.000
_cell.length_b   1.000
_cell.length_c   1.000
_cell.angle_alpha   90.00
_cell.angle_beta   90.00
_cell.angle_gamma   90.00
#
_symmetry.space_group_name_H-M   'P 1'
#
loop_
_entity.id
_entity.type
_entity.pdbx_description
1 polymer ?
#
loop_
_entity_poly.entity_id
_entity_poly.type
_entity_poly.pdbx_seq_one_letter_code
_entity_poly.pdbx_strand_id
1 'polypeptide(L)'
;MTLTLSFHQKFKAVISSSEQLAGSSPLFQSEMVRLILSKENNAAPENRIEPFFGPHRVPGTSSIGLRKGFPELFQDTLKDRVETYDNWLNRIVTRTLMRMKNGSPVASATALSGEFREEVTEKVRIILEFRDNRGHPLCELIPQQMYEDVFIRMIMMITEKDTSPDEPYLYETFNKICHRLAMSLISCLDANGTLRPTDSGIRQLIHISVLSGYVGINLKSSASAASALLNQDLIPIEKTWIKDMNSVHAVSRDELDQVSKMMISLSSASGERFGLDSMDRYFQEVVDAEEPTLLVFFSDDYMESLVDLKRFEIMMQRNHQLYLLFVPRNGRYGNDFACDDLPDVLDDPVFAKLSLLRREGRFLVSSAGPMAGCMDVRHISEALIEQIEGLSRGKFLVFETKGCRNFEMLRGSLSAPWYTSFNCNRALSIRTVGIDMEPVFLRIPPGLTAYDGFTKPRVGATPSGRSQYVKFARMTTRDLYEALESKPYLELLRKSGNEFSVNCSLMEKCIQKKMTFPELLNTQ
;
A
#
# COMPACT_ATOMS: atom_id res chain seq x y z
N MET A 1 37.45 -25.64 -18.71
CA MET A 1 36.34 -24.67 -18.56
C MET A 1 35.19 -25.39 -17.87
N THR A 2 35.05 -25.22 -16.56
CA THR A 2 33.90 -25.72 -15.80
C THR A 2 32.69 -24.88 -16.18
N LEU A 3 31.68 -25.49 -16.79
CA LEU A 3 30.40 -24.84 -17.08
C LEU A 3 29.78 -24.41 -15.75
N THR A 4 29.75 -23.10 -15.49
CA THR A 4 28.98 -22.54 -14.38
C THR A 4 27.51 -22.85 -14.62
N LEU A 5 26.97 -23.80 -13.84
CA LEU A 5 25.53 -24.06 -13.77
C LEU A 5 24.78 -22.73 -13.59
N SER A 6 23.68 -22.57 -14.31
CA SER A 6 22.81 -21.39 -14.16
C SER A 6 22.31 -21.31 -12.71
N PHE A 7 21.99 -20.11 -12.23
CA PHE A 7 21.49 -19.92 -10.87
C PHE A 7 20.28 -20.82 -10.58
N HIS A 8 19.37 -20.97 -11.54
CA HIS A 8 18.20 -21.84 -11.46
C HIS A 8 18.55 -23.32 -11.23
N GLN A 9 19.58 -23.85 -11.90
CA GLN A 9 20.04 -25.23 -11.70
C GLN A 9 20.63 -25.42 -10.30
N LYS A 10 21.40 -24.45 -9.81
CA LYS A 10 21.95 -24.48 -8.44
C LYS A 10 20.83 -24.36 -7.39
N PHE A 11 19.84 -23.50 -7.65
CA PHE A 11 18.71 -23.26 -6.76
C PHE A 11 17.97 -24.54 -6.42
N LYS A 12 17.57 -25.34 -7.42
CA LYS A 12 16.82 -26.58 -7.20
C LYS A 12 17.58 -27.59 -6.33
N ALA A 13 18.89 -27.69 -6.50
CA ALA A 13 19.74 -28.54 -5.67
C ALA A 13 19.77 -28.00 -4.23
N VAL A 14 20.17 -26.74 -4.06
CA VAL A 14 20.37 -26.10 -2.74
C VAL A 14 19.08 -26.03 -1.92
N ILE A 15 17.94 -25.65 -2.53
CA ILE A 15 16.66 -25.50 -1.82
C ILE A 15 16.05 -26.84 -1.38
N SER A 16 16.55 -27.96 -1.90
CA SER A 16 16.04 -29.29 -1.56
C SER A 16 16.49 -29.75 -0.16
N SER A 17 17.53 -29.17 0.44
CA SER A 17 18.03 -29.53 1.77
C SER A 17 18.34 -28.29 2.61
N SER A 18 17.86 -28.24 3.86
CA SER A 18 18.18 -27.16 4.80
C SER A 18 19.70 -27.06 5.07
N GLU A 19 20.41 -28.18 5.09
CA GLU A 19 21.88 -28.21 5.27
C GLU A 19 22.60 -27.54 4.11
N GLN A 20 22.21 -27.86 2.86
CA GLN A 20 22.78 -27.25 1.67
C GLN A 20 22.45 -25.76 1.58
N LEU A 21 21.23 -25.39 1.99
CA LEU A 21 20.78 -24.01 2.04
C LEU A 21 21.60 -23.19 3.06
N ALA A 22 21.81 -23.73 4.27
CA ALA A 22 22.62 -23.11 5.31
C ALA A 22 24.10 -22.97 4.91
N GLY A 23 24.64 -23.96 4.17
CA GLY A 23 26.00 -23.95 3.63
C GLY A 23 26.17 -23.20 2.30
N SER A 24 25.14 -22.48 1.83
CA SER A 24 25.17 -21.86 0.51
C SER A 24 26.18 -20.70 0.41
N SER A 25 26.80 -20.55 -0.76
CA SER A 25 27.83 -19.53 -0.99
C SER A 25 27.28 -18.09 -0.87
N PRO A 26 28.09 -17.09 -0.50
CA PRO A 26 27.65 -15.69 -0.43
C PRO A 26 27.00 -15.14 -1.71
N LEU A 27 27.51 -15.53 -2.89
CA LEU A 27 26.92 -15.14 -4.18
C LEU A 27 25.51 -15.70 -4.36
N PHE A 28 25.28 -16.94 -3.93
CA PHE A 28 23.95 -17.56 -3.96
C PHE A 28 22.99 -16.85 -3.01
N GLN A 29 23.46 -16.55 -1.79
CA GLN A 29 22.67 -15.81 -0.79
C GLN A 29 22.27 -14.43 -1.30
N SER A 30 23.22 -13.65 -1.83
CA SER A 30 22.92 -12.31 -2.35
C SER A 30 21.93 -12.32 -3.50
N GLU A 31 22.02 -13.29 -4.41
CA GLU A 31 21.07 -13.42 -5.53
C GLU A 31 19.68 -13.86 -5.04
N MET A 32 19.61 -14.76 -4.05
CA MET A 32 18.36 -15.10 -3.37
C MET A 32 17.72 -13.88 -2.70
N VAL A 33 18.49 -13.07 -1.98
CA VAL A 33 18.00 -11.83 -1.35
C VAL A 33 17.42 -10.88 -2.39
N ARG A 34 18.11 -10.68 -3.52
CA ARG A 34 17.63 -9.85 -4.62
C ARG A 34 16.27 -10.33 -5.14
N LEU A 35 16.17 -11.61 -5.49
CA LEU A 35 14.95 -12.23 -6.05
C LEU A 35 13.77 -12.20 -5.07
N ILE A 36 14.05 -12.37 -3.77
CA ILE A 36 13.00 -12.36 -2.75
C ILE A 36 12.48 -10.94 -2.51
N LEU A 37 13.36 -9.94 -2.42
CA LEU A 37 12.93 -8.55 -2.21
C LEU A 37 12.24 -7.98 -3.44
N SER A 38 12.71 -8.27 -4.65
CA SER A 38 12.10 -7.74 -5.86
C SER A 38 12.11 -8.70 -7.03
N LYS A 39 10.98 -8.75 -7.74
CA LYS A 39 10.84 -9.38 -9.05
C LYS A 39 11.14 -8.41 -10.20
N GLU A 40 11.30 -7.12 -9.91
CA GLU A 40 11.65 -6.12 -10.91
C GLU A 40 13.11 -6.32 -11.36
N ASN A 41 13.27 -6.77 -12.61
CA ASN A 41 14.56 -7.07 -13.21
C ASN A 41 15.25 -5.81 -13.75
N ASN A 42 14.50 -4.74 -13.98
CA ASN A 42 14.97 -3.47 -14.48
C ASN A 42 14.56 -2.33 -13.53
N ALA A 43 14.97 -2.47 -12.26
CA ALA A 43 14.73 -1.44 -11.26
C ALA A 43 15.55 -0.19 -11.61
N ALA A 44 14.93 0.98 -11.47
CA ALA A 44 15.59 2.24 -11.69
C ALA A 44 16.78 2.41 -10.73
N PRO A 45 17.91 3.00 -11.18
CA PRO A 45 19.01 3.30 -10.28
C PRO A 45 18.61 4.42 -9.30
N GLU A 46 19.26 4.43 -8.12
CA GLU A 46 18.92 5.36 -7.02
C GLU A 46 18.85 6.82 -7.48
N ASN A 47 19.81 7.28 -8.29
CA ASN A 47 19.87 8.66 -8.80
C ASN A 47 18.71 9.05 -9.74
N ARG A 48 17.98 8.07 -10.30
CA ARG A 48 16.76 8.32 -11.09
C ARG A 48 15.48 8.29 -10.26
N ILE A 49 15.49 7.58 -9.13
CA ILE A 49 14.37 7.49 -8.18
C ILE A 49 14.31 8.76 -7.30
N GLU A 50 15.47 9.22 -6.84
CA GLU A 50 15.61 10.33 -5.88
C GLU A 50 14.89 11.63 -6.29
N PRO A 51 14.93 12.07 -7.56
CA PRO A 51 14.24 13.28 -8.00
C PRO A 51 12.72 13.25 -7.81
N PHE A 52 12.10 12.08 -7.62
CA PHE A 52 10.65 11.93 -7.44
C PHE A 52 10.29 11.50 -6.01
N PHE A 53 10.98 10.48 -5.51
CA PHE A 53 10.64 9.80 -4.26
C PHE A 53 11.53 10.18 -3.08
N GLY A 54 12.46 11.12 -3.28
CA GLY A 54 13.40 11.58 -2.26
C GLY A 54 14.58 10.62 -2.04
N PRO A 55 15.45 10.92 -1.07
CA PRO A 55 16.67 10.15 -0.84
C PRO A 55 16.38 8.68 -0.52
N HIS A 56 17.35 7.83 -0.90
CA HIS A 56 17.29 6.40 -0.58
C HIS A 56 17.11 6.17 0.94
N ARG A 57 16.15 5.30 1.29
CA ARG A 57 15.82 4.97 2.67
C ARG A 57 15.24 3.56 2.75
N VAL A 58 15.30 2.97 3.95
CA VAL A 58 14.51 1.78 4.25
C VAL A 58 13.04 2.19 4.34
N PRO A 59 12.17 1.67 3.46
CA PRO A 59 10.74 2.01 3.46
C PRO A 59 10.02 1.35 4.64
N GLY A 60 8.80 1.80 4.90
CA GLY A 60 7.95 1.22 5.94
C GLY A 60 8.30 1.71 7.35
N THR A 61 7.52 1.24 8.32
CA THR A 61 7.67 1.67 9.72
C THR A 61 8.92 1.08 10.40
N SER A 62 9.23 -0.17 10.08
CA SER A 62 10.30 -0.97 10.67
C SER A 62 10.56 -2.21 9.82
N SER A 63 11.74 -2.84 9.96
CA SER A 63 12.02 -4.14 9.37
C SER A 63 11.51 -5.27 10.27
N ILE A 64 11.19 -6.44 9.69
CA ILE A 64 10.78 -7.61 10.48
C ILE A 64 11.92 -8.13 11.37
N GLY A 65 13.17 -7.88 11.01
CA GLY A 65 14.37 -8.27 11.77
C GLY A 65 14.43 -7.62 13.15
N LEU A 66 13.87 -6.42 13.33
CA LEU A 66 13.81 -5.75 14.63
C LEU A 66 13.05 -6.57 15.68
N ARG A 67 12.17 -7.50 15.28
CA ARG A 67 11.46 -8.41 16.20
C ARG A 67 12.41 -9.33 16.99
N LYS A 68 13.63 -9.57 16.50
CA LYS A 68 14.63 -10.39 17.20
C LYS A 68 15.14 -9.72 18.48
N GLY A 69 15.39 -8.41 18.43
CA GLY A 69 15.92 -7.64 19.55
C GLY A 69 14.87 -6.82 20.32
N PHE A 70 13.78 -6.45 19.64
CA PHE A 70 12.77 -5.51 20.14
C PHE A 70 11.33 -5.97 19.80
N PRO A 71 10.93 -7.20 20.16
CA PRO A 71 9.59 -7.72 19.83
C PRO A 71 8.44 -6.87 20.39
N GLU A 72 8.67 -6.15 21.49
CA GLU A 72 7.72 -5.24 22.10
C GLU A 72 7.32 -4.08 21.18
N LEU A 73 8.17 -3.65 20.23
CA LEU A 73 7.82 -2.58 19.27
C LEU A 73 6.61 -2.94 18.39
N PHE A 74 6.33 -4.23 18.26
CA PHE A 74 5.28 -4.78 17.42
C PHE A 74 4.01 -5.13 18.19
N GLN A 75 3.94 -4.81 19.49
CA GLN A 75 2.68 -4.75 20.22
C GLN A 75 1.89 -3.52 19.77
N ASP A 76 0.57 -3.67 19.61
CA ASP A 76 -0.31 -2.55 19.26
C ASP A 76 -0.58 -1.68 20.50
N THR A 77 -0.71 -2.32 21.67
CA THR A 77 -0.86 -1.70 22.99
C THR A 77 0.11 -2.30 24.01
N LEU A 78 0.42 -1.57 25.09
CA LEU A 78 1.21 -2.14 26.22
C LEU A 78 0.53 -3.33 26.92
N LYS A 79 -0.76 -3.57 26.67
CA LYS A 79 -1.50 -4.69 27.25
C LYS A 79 -1.41 -5.97 26.43
N ASP A 80 -1.00 -5.87 25.16
CA ASP A 80 -0.91 -7.04 24.29
C ASP A 80 0.23 -7.95 24.74
N ARG A 81 0.12 -9.25 24.47
CA ARG A 81 1.22 -10.19 24.75
C ARG A 81 2.38 -9.93 23.78
N VAL A 82 3.60 -9.78 24.31
CA VAL A 82 4.82 -9.79 23.48
C VAL A 82 4.96 -11.17 22.86
N GLU A 83 5.01 -11.21 21.53
CA GLU A 83 5.28 -12.43 20.76
C GLU A 83 6.75 -12.44 20.33
N THR A 84 7.45 -13.55 20.59
CA THR A 84 8.84 -13.73 20.18
C THR A 84 8.95 -13.89 18.66
N TYR A 85 10.12 -13.58 18.09
CA TYR A 85 10.36 -13.71 16.65
C TYR A 85 10.05 -15.10 16.11
N ASP A 86 10.51 -16.16 16.76
CA ASP A 86 10.29 -17.54 16.31
C ASP A 86 8.81 -17.95 16.36
N ASN A 87 8.09 -17.57 17.42
CA ASN A 87 6.65 -17.85 17.53
C ASN A 87 5.86 -17.12 16.43
N TRP A 88 6.19 -15.84 16.21
CA TRP A 88 5.62 -15.05 15.14
C TRP A 88 5.90 -15.69 13.77
N LEU A 89 7.16 -16.07 13.50
CA LEU A 89 7.59 -16.67 12.24
C LEU A 89 6.83 -17.97 11.95
N ASN A 90 6.84 -18.91 12.91
CA ASN A 90 6.13 -20.18 12.81
C ASN A 90 4.64 -19.98 12.52
N ARG A 91 4.00 -19.03 13.22
CA ARG A 91 2.59 -18.71 13.05
C ARG A 91 2.30 -18.12 11.67
N ILE A 92 3.14 -17.21 11.16
CA ILE A 92 2.96 -16.60 9.84
C ILE A 92 3.15 -17.65 8.73
N VAL A 93 4.25 -18.42 8.74
CA VAL A 93 4.50 -19.47 7.74
C VAL A 93 3.36 -20.49 7.70
N THR A 94 2.93 -20.98 8.88
CA THR A 94 1.81 -21.92 8.98
C THR A 94 0.53 -21.33 8.41
N ARG A 95 0.21 -20.08 8.74
CA ARG A 95 -1.00 -19.41 8.24
C ARG A 95 -0.96 -19.22 6.73
N THR A 96 0.18 -18.84 6.17
CA THR A 96 0.35 -18.65 4.72
C THR A 96 0.19 -19.97 3.96
N LEU A 97 0.83 -21.05 4.43
CA LEU A 97 0.66 -22.41 3.86
C LEU A 97 -0.81 -22.86 3.86
N MET A 98 -1.53 -22.64 4.96
CA MET A 98 -2.95 -23.00 5.07
C MET A 98 -3.84 -22.28 4.06
N ARG A 99 -3.50 -21.04 3.67
CA ARG A 99 -4.25 -20.28 2.68
C ARG A 99 -3.96 -20.74 1.26
N MET A 100 -2.70 -21.03 0.97
CA MET A 100 -2.26 -21.50 -0.33
C MET A 100 -2.87 -22.86 -0.70
N LYS A 101 -3.29 -23.65 0.29
CA LYS A 101 -4.01 -24.92 0.10
C LYS A 101 -5.15 -24.84 -0.92
N ASN A 102 -5.90 -23.74 -0.91
CA ASN A 102 -7.08 -23.58 -1.77
C ASN A 102 -6.76 -22.94 -3.13
N GLY A 103 -5.54 -22.39 -3.31
CA GLY A 103 -5.16 -21.59 -4.49
C GLY A 103 -3.95 -22.10 -5.27
N SER A 104 -3.23 -23.12 -4.79
CA SER A 104 -2.12 -23.76 -5.52
C SER A 104 -2.29 -25.29 -5.56
N PRO A 105 -2.24 -25.93 -6.75
CA PRO A 105 -2.30 -27.39 -6.89
C PRO A 105 -1.19 -28.10 -6.10
N VAL A 106 0.01 -27.52 -6.05
CA VAL A 106 1.19 -28.08 -5.35
C VAL A 106 0.97 -28.09 -3.83
N ALA A 107 0.29 -27.07 -3.30
CA ALA A 107 -0.07 -27.00 -1.88
C ALA A 107 -1.19 -27.98 -1.48
N SER A 108 -1.96 -28.51 -2.43
CA SER A 108 -3.15 -29.32 -2.15
C SER A 108 -2.85 -30.80 -1.85
N ALA A 109 -1.78 -31.37 -2.43
CA ALA A 109 -1.54 -32.82 -2.43
C ALA A 109 -0.66 -33.34 -1.28
N THR A 110 0.22 -32.50 -0.72
CA THR A 110 1.26 -32.93 0.24
C THR A 110 1.47 -31.96 1.42
N ALA A 111 0.89 -30.76 1.41
CA ALA A 111 1.48 -29.60 2.08
C ALA A 111 1.05 -29.33 3.53
N LEU A 112 0.50 -30.30 4.27
CA LEU A 112 -0.06 -30.04 5.61
C LEU A 112 0.36 -31.00 6.73
N SER A 113 1.27 -31.94 6.48
CA SER A 113 1.87 -32.67 7.60
C SER A 113 2.59 -31.70 8.56
N GLY A 114 2.71 -32.07 9.83
CA GLY A 114 3.50 -31.28 10.79
C GLY A 114 4.95 -31.14 10.31
N GLU A 115 5.53 -32.25 9.86
CA GLU A 115 6.90 -32.35 9.35
C GLU A 115 7.17 -31.42 8.16
N PHE A 116 6.27 -31.37 7.17
CA PHE A 116 6.44 -30.47 6.02
C PHE A 116 6.40 -28.99 6.43
N ARG A 117 5.49 -28.64 7.35
CA ARG A 117 5.39 -27.27 7.87
C ARG A 117 6.66 -26.87 8.63
N GLU A 118 7.21 -27.79 9.42
CA GLU A 118 8.49 -27.58 10.11
C GLU A 118 9.64 -27.43 9.13
N GLU A 119 9.71 -28.27 8.10
CA GLU A 119 10.75 -28.18 7.05
C GLU A 119 10.71 -26.84 6.31
N VAL A 120 9.54 -26.40 5.85
CA VAL A 120 9.38 -25.11 5.16
C VAL A 120 9.74 -23.96 6.09
N THR A 121 9.30 -24.01 7.35
CA THR A 121 9.59 -22.97 8.34
C THR A 121 11.08 -22.86 8.61
N GLU A 122 11.79 -23.99 8.70
CA GLU A 122 13.24 -24.00 8.87
C GLU A 122 13.97 -23.42 7.65
N LYS A 123 13.56 -23.78 6.43
CA LYS A 123 14.13 -23.20 5.21
C LYS A 123 13.91 -21.69 5.14
N VAL A 124 12.71 -21.21 5.47
CA VAL A 124 12.41 -19.78 5.56
C VAL A 124 13.31 -19.10 6.60
N ARG A 125 13.50 -19.71 7.78
CA ARG A 125 14.40 -19.19 8.82
C ARG A 125 15.83 -19.01 8.31
N ILE A 126 16.38 -20.02 7.65
CA ILE A 126 17.72 -19.96 7.06
C ILE A 126 17.82 -18.84 6.02
N ILE A 127 16.84 -18.74 5.11
CA ILE A 127 16.81 -17.73 4.06
C ILE A 127 16.73 -16.31 4.64
N LEU A 128 16.00 -16.11 5.74
CA LEU A 128 15.91 -14.81 6.42
C LEU A 128 17.26 -14.32 6.98
N GLU A 129 18.24 -15.21 7.17
CA GLU A 129 19.63 -14.86 7.56
C GLU A 129 20.57 -14.64 6.36
N PHE A 130 20.13 -14.93 5.13
CA PHE A 130 20.95 -14.70 3.94
C PHE A 130 21.28 -13.22 3.80
N ARG A 131 22.52 -12.93 3.37
CA ARG A 131 23.03 -11.58 3.29
C ARG A 131 23.03 -11.05 1.85
N ASP A 132 22.67 -9.77 1.70
CA ASP A 132 22.87 -9.03 0.46
C ASP A 132 24.36 -8.80 0.16
N ASN A 133 24.66 -8.12 -0.95
CA ASN A 133 26.01 -7.75 -1.33
C ASN A 133 26.69 -6.72 -0.39
N ARG A 134 25.92 -6.07 0.48
CA ARG A 134 26.40 -5.15 1.52
C ARG A 134 26.53 -5.83 2.89
N GLY A 135 26.20 -7.12 2.98
CA GLY A 135 26.27 -7.91 4.20
C GLY A 135 25.05 -7.79 5.12
N HIS A 136 23.96 -7.13 4.71
CA HIS A 136 22.74 -7.04 5.52
C HIS A 136 21.91 -8.32 5.40
N PRO A 137 21.42 -8.90 6.51
CA PRO A 137 20.55 -10.06 6.47
C PRO A 137 19.17 -9.69 5.90
N LEU A 138 18.55 -10.60 5.17
CA LEU A 138 17.26 -10.40 4.50
C LEU A 138 16.17 -9.93 5.47
N CYS A 139 16.11 -10.47 6.69
CA CYS A 139 15.11 -10.05 7.68
C CYS A 139 15.19 -8.56 8.04
N GLU A 140 16.35 -7.93 7.92
CA GLU A 140 16.52 -6.48 8.17
C GLU A 140 16.12 -5.63 6.96
N LEU A 141 16.04 -6.24 5.77
CA LEU A 141 15.69 -5.57 4.52
C LEU A 141 14.21 -5.64 4.19
N ILE A 142 13.45 -6.56 4.81
CA ILE A 142 12.00 -6.74 4.60
C ILE A 142 11.23 -5.78 5.53
N PRO A 143 10.51 -4.78 4.99
CA PRO A 143 9.63 -3.93 5.76
C PRO A 143 8.46 -4.71 6.36
N GLN A 144 7.99 -4.29 7.54
CA GLN A 144 6.84 -4.88 8.22
C GLN A 144 5.55 -4.80 7.40
N GLN A 145 5.45 -3.88 6.44
CA GLN A 145 4.31 -3.76 5.53
C GLN A 145 4.34 -4.77 4.39
N MET A 146 5.48 -5.40 4.09
CA MET A 146 5.69 -6.19 2.87
C MET A 146 5.87 -7.69 3.16
N TYR A 147 5.93 -8.09 4.44
CA TYR A 147 6.31 -9.46 4.78
C TYR A 147 5.37 -10.51 4.19
N GLU A 148 4.07 -10.26 4.03
CA GLU A 148 3.14 -11.28 3.53
C GLU A 148 3.51 -11.69 2.10
N ASP A 149 3.71 -10.71 1.21
CA ASP A 149 4.09 -10.94 -0.19
C ASP A 149 5.44 -11.66 -0.29
N VAL A 150 6.41 -11.24 0.54
CA VAL A 150 7.73 -11.87 0.61
C VAL A 150 7.66 -13.31 1.10
N PHE A 151 6.82 -13.59 2.10
CA PHE A 151 6.65 -14.94 2.64
C PHE A 151 5.93 -15.86 1.66
N ILE A 152 4.89 -15.38 0.97
CA ILE A 152 4.24 -16.13 -0.11
C ILE A 152 5.28 -16.51 -1.17
N ARG A 153 6.10 -15.54 -1.60
CA ARG A 153 7.17 -15.76 -2.58
C ARG A 153 8.18 -16.79 -2.11
N MET A 154 8.73 -16.65 -0.90
CA MET A 154 9.69 -17.61 -0.34
C MET A 154 9.10 -19.02 -0.25
N ILE A 155 7.86 -19.15 0.23
CA ILE A 155 7.17 -20.43 0.35
C ILE A 155 7.01 -21.06 -1.03
N MET A 156 6.49 -20.31 -2.02
CA MET A 156 6.34 -20.81 -3.40
C MET A 156 7.68 -21.25 -3.99
N MET A 157 8.75 -20.47 -3.81
CA MET A 157 10.09 -20.82 -4.28
C MET A 157 10.58 -22.15 -3.66
N ILE A 158 10.32 -22.36 -2.36
CA ILE A 158 10.67 -23.61 -1.66
C ILE A 158 9.83 -24.78 -2.17
N THR A 159 8.51 -24.61 -2.27
CA THR A 159 7.58 -25.71 -2.56
C THR A 159 7.61 -26.13 -4.03
N GLU A 160 7.75 -25.17 -4.95
CA GLU A 160 7.77 -25.43 -6.39
C GLU A 160 9.19 -25.64 -6.93
N LYS A 161 10.21 -25.33 -6.12
CA LYS A 161 11.63 -25.39 -6.50
C LYS A 161 11.91 -24.55 -7.75
N ASP A 162 11.22 -23.41 -7.86
CA ASP A 162 11.40 -22.39 -8.89
C ASP A 162 11.92 -21.08 -8.26
N THR A 163 12.79 -20.38 -8.99
CA THR A 163 13.30 -19.06 -8.64
C THR A 163 12.32 -17.93 -8.95
N SER A 164 11.33 -18.16 -9.81
CA SER A 164 10.32 -17.16 -10.19
C SER A 164 8.93 -17.78 -10.32
N PRO A 165 8.38 -18.34 -9.22
CA PRO A 165 7.04 -18.93 -9.26
C PRO A 165 5.97 -17.86 -9.56
N ASP A 166 4.96 -18.28 -10.32
CA ASP A 166 3.75 -17.50 -10.55
C ASP A 166 3.01 -17.28 -9.22
N GLU A 167 2.52 -16.07 -8.99
CA GLU A 167 1.83 -15.78 -7.74
C GLU A 167 0.39 -16.32 -7.79
N PRO A 168 -0.05 -17.04 -6.73
CA PRO A 168 -1.39 -17.61 -6.72
C PRO A 168 -2.44 -16.49 -6.62
N TYR A 169 -3.53 -16.60 -7.38
CA TYR A 169 -4.64 -15.64 -7.31
C TYR A 169 -5.57 -15.93 -6.11
N LEU A 170 -5.04 -15.75 -4.89
CA LEU A 170 -5.72 -16.14 -3.64
C LEU A 170 -7.06 -15.42 -3.38
N TYR A 171 -7.28 -14.27 -4.02
CA TYR A 171 -8.45 -13.42 -3.82
C TYR A 171 -9.35 -13.33 -5.06
N GLU A 172 -9.27 -14.27 -6.01
CA GLU A 172 -10.05 -14.22 -7.25
C GLU A 172 -11.57 -14.08 -7.01
N THR A 173 -12.16 -14.97 -6.21
CA THR A 173 -13.60 -14.92 -5.90
C THR A 173 -13.97 -13.64 -5.14
N PHE A 174 -13.09 -13.16 -4.27
CA PHE A 174 -13.28 -11.91 -3.54
C PHE A 174 -13.25 -10.69 -4.47
N ASN A 175 -12.28 -10.61 -5.39
CA ASN A 175 -12.19 -9.53 -6.36
C ASN A 175 -13.37 -9.55 -7.33
N LYS A 176 -13.85 -10.73 -7.75
CA LYS A 176 -15.03 -10.85 -8.61
C LYS A 176 -16.32 -10.41 -7.91
N ILE A 177 -16.52 -10.68 -6.60
CA ILE A 177 -17.67 -10.11 -5.88
C ILE A 177 -17.52 -8.59 -5.70
N CYS A 178 -16.30 -8.11 -5.40
CA CYS A 178 -15.99 -6.67 -5.31
C CYS A 178 -16.25 -5.93 -6.62
N HIS A 179 -15.95 -6.55 -7.77
CA HIS A 179 -16.30 -6.02 -9.08
C HIS A 179 -17.81 -5.79 -9.22
N ARG A 180 -18.61 -6.82 -8.92
CA ARG A 180 -20.09 -6.74 -9.00
C ARG A 180 -20.66 -5.68 -8.05
N LEU A 181 -20.10 -5.59 -6.84
CA LEU A 181 -20.46 -4.56 -5.86
C LEU A 181 -20.13 -3.15 -6.35
N ALA A 182 -18.93 -2.94 -6.91
CA ALA A 182 -18.55 -1.66 -7.49
C ALA A 182 -19.49 -1.23 -8.62
N MET A 183 -19.87 -2.15 -9.51
CA MET A 183 -20.80 -1.84 -10.61
C MET A 183 -22.21 -1.50 -10.11
N SER A 184 -22.71 -2.22 -9.11
CA SER A 184 -23.98 -1.89 -8.42
C SER A 184 -23.91 -0.51 -7.76
N LEU A 185 -22.80 -0.22 -7.07
CA LEU A 185 -22.57 1.06 -6.39
C LEU A 185 -22.54 2.22 -7.39
N ILE A 186 -21.78 2.09 -8.48
CA ILE A 186 -21.71 3.13 -9.52
C ILE A 186 -23.10 3.34 -10.16
N SER A 187 -23.85 2.27 -10.45
CA SER A 187 -25.23 2.40 -10.95
C SER A 187 -26.15 3.15 -9.96
N CYS A 188 -26.04 2.86 -8.66
CA CYS A 188 -26.82 3.54 -7.63
C CYS A 188 -26.43 5.03 -7.51
N LEU A 189 -25.14 5.35 -7.62
CA LEU A 189 -24.64 6.73 -7.64
C LEU A 189 -25.12 7.50 -8.87
N ASP A 190 -25.18 6.85 -10.04
CA ASP A 190 -25.71 7.45 -11.27
C ASP A 190 -27.20 7.77 -11.13
N ALA A 191 -27.98 6.80 -10.64
CA ALA A 191 -29.42 6.97 -10.41
C ALA A 191 -29.74 8.10 -9.42
N ASN A 192 -28.86 8.33 -8.44
CA ASN A 192 -28.98 9.43 -7.47
C ASN A 192 -28.44 10.77 -7.99
N GLY A 193 -27.87 10.81 -9.20
CA GLY A 193 -27.30 12.01 -9.79
C GLY A 193 -25.95 12.44 -9.20
N THR A 194 -25.27 11.58 -8.44
CA THR A 194 -23.94 11.85 -7.85
C THR A 194 -22.85 11.92 -8.91
N LEU A 195 -22.97 11.17 -10.02
CA LEU A 195 -21.96 11.09 -11.09
C LEU A 195 -21.96 12.33 -12.01
N ARG A 196 -21.93 13.51 -11.40
CA ARG A 196 -21.83 14.81 -12.06
C ARG A 196 -20.51 15.48 -11.71
N PRO A 197 -19.94 16.28 -12.61
CA PRO A 197 -18.69 17.02 -12.39
C PRO A 197 -18.87 18.23 -11.45
N THR A 198 -19.57 18.05 -10.33
CA THR A 198 -19.80 19.07 -9.30
C THR A 198 -18.89 18.83 -8.09
N ASP A 199 -18.71 19.85 -7.25
CA ASP A 199 -17.90 19.72 -6.01
C ASP A 199 -18.42 18.58 -5.14
N SER A 200 -19.71 18.57 -4.84
CA SER A 200 -20.33 17.53 -4.01
C SER A 200 -20.21 16.14 -4.65
N GLY A 201 -20.39 16.00 -5.98
CA GLY A 201 -20.24 14.71 -6.64
C GLY A 201 -18.82 14.15 -6.53
N ILE A 202 -17.81 14.99 -6.76
CA ILE A 202 -16.40 14.58 -6.66
C ILE A 202 -16.01 14.30 -5.19
N ARG A 203 -16.44 15.14 -4.23
CA ARG A 203 -16.19 14.92 -2.80
C ARG A 203 -16.80 13.61 -2.31
N GLN A 204 -18.05 13.35 -2.67
CA GLN A 204 -18.73 12.10 -2.34
C GLN A 204 -18.01 10.90 -2.94
N LEU A 205 -17.57 10.98 -4.20
CA LEU A 205 -16.81 9.89 -4.85
C LEU A 205 -15.46 9.63 -4.18
N ILE A 206 -14.72 10.67 -3.79
CA ILE A 206 -13.47 10.53 -3.01
C ILE A 206 -13.75 9.82 -1.69
N HIS A 207 -14.77 10.28 -0.96
CA HIS A 207 -15.10 9.71 0.34
C HIS A 207 -15.57 8.24 0.21
N ILE A 208 -16.44 7.94 -0.75
CA ILE A 208 -16.90 6.57 -1.03
C ILE A 208 -15.74 5.66 -1.46
N SER A 209 -14.77 6.16 -2.24
CA SER A 209 -13.59 5.36 -2.61
C SER A 209 -12.86 4.89 -1.35
N VAL A 210 -12.62 5.80 -0.40
CA VAL A 210 -11.93 5.48 0.85
C VAL A 210 -12.78 4.53 1.70
N LEU A 211 -14.08 4.82 1.86
CA LEU A 211 -14.99 3.96 2.62
C LEU A 211 -15.13 2.56 2.02
N SER A 212 -14.94 2.39 0.72
CA SER A 212 -15.01 1.07 0.08
C SER A 212 -13.96 0.09 0.63
N GLY A 213 -12.86 0.60 1.20
CA GLY A 213 -11.90 -0.20 1.96
C GLY A 213 -12.52 -0.94 3.16
N TYR A 214 -13.64 -0.47 3.72
CA TYR A 214 -14.39 -1.15 4.79
C TYR A 214 -15.13 -2.40 4.33
N VAL A 215 -15.45 -2.48 3.03
CA VAL A 215 -16.28 -3.55 2.49
C VAL A 215 -15.51 -4.86 2.51
N GLY A 216 -16.12 -5.88 3.11
CA GLY A 216 -15.55 -7.22 3.15
C GLY A 216 -14.26 -7.35 3.97
N ILE A 217 -13.94 -6.39 4.85
CA ILE A 217 -12.73 -6.46 5.68
C ILE A 217 -12.71 -7.70 6.60
N ASN A 218 -13.89 -8.27 6.90
CA ASN A 218 -14.06 -9.54 7.61
C ASN A 218 -13.53 -10.75 6.83
N LEU A 219 -13.36 -10.59 5.51
CA LEU A 219 -12.84 -11.58 4.57
C LEU A 219 -11.41 -11.24 4.13
N LYS A 220 -11.07 -9.94 4.10
CA LYS A 220 -9.67 -9.50 3.98
C LYS A 220 -8.89 -10.01 5.18
N SER A 221 -7.75 -10.62 4.89
CA SER A 221 -7.12 -11.46 5.88
C SER A 221 -6.54 -10.66 7.06
N SER A 222 -6.51 -11.24 8.25
CA SER A 222 -5.78 -10.66 9.39
C SER A 222 -4.25 -10.75 9.26
N ALA A 223 -3.72 -11.32 8.16
CA ALA A 223 -2.27 -11.40 7.91
C ALA A 223 -1.78 -10.46 6.80
N SER A 224 -2.66 -10.02 5.90
CA SER A 224 -2.42 -8.87 5.01
C SER A 224 -2.38 -7.57 5.78
N ALA A 225 -2.85 -7.61 7.01
CA ALA A 225 -2.68 -6.57 7.99
C ALA A 225 -1.43 -6.82 8.83
N ALA A 226 -0.50 -5.89 8.81
CA ALA A 226 0.66 -5.90 9.70
C ALA A 226 0.31 -5.70 11.19
N SER A 227 -0.96 -5.43 11.53
CA SER A 227 -1.46 -5.18 12.89
C SER A 227 -2.95 -5.51 13.07
N ALA A 228 -3.43 -5.48 14.32
CA ALA A 228 -4.83 -5.77 14.65
C ALA A 228 -5.82 -4.74 14.08
N LEU A 229 -7.07 -5.17 13.89
CA LEU A 229 -8.21 -4.31 13.58
C LEU A 229 -8.79 -3.77 14.89
N LEU A 230 -8.94 -2.45 15.00
CA LEU A 230 -9.44 -1.78 16.21
C LEU A 230 -10.86 -1.18 16.03
N ASN A 231 -11.36 -1.06 14.80
CA ASN A 231 -12.67 -0.44 14.49
C ASN A 231 -13.74 -1.48 14.13
N GLN A 232 -15.01 -1.16 14.42
CA GLN A 232 -16.16 -2.07 14.29
C GLN A 232 -17.22 -1.64 13.25
N ASP A 233 -17.11 -0.45 12.67
CA ASP A 233 -18.05 0.04 11.66
C ASP A 233 -17.67 -0.48 10.27
N LEU A 234 -17.96 -1.77 10.06
CA LEU A 234 -17.58 -2.53 8.88
C LEU A 234 -18.84 -2.86 8.09
N ILE A 235 -18.71 -2.93 6.76
CA ILE A 235 -19.77 -3.48 5.89
C ILE A 235 -19.35 -4.91 5.55
N PRO A 236 -19.82 -5.92 6.31
CA PRO A 236 -19.38 -7.29 6.10
C PRO A 236 -19.90 -7.81 4.76
N ILE A 237 -19.09 -8.64 4.11
CA ILE A 237 -19.55 -9.50 3.03
C ILE A 237 -19.77 -10.90 3.61
N GLU A 238 -20.85 -11.56 3.21
CA GLU A 238 -21.15 -12.93 3.59
C GLU A 238 -20.07 -13.89 3.08
N LYS A 239 -19.54 -14.74 3.98
CA LYS A 239 -18.45 -15.69 3.62
C LYS A 239 -18.85 -16.66 2.51
N THR A 240 -20.14 -16.99 2.45
CA THR A 240 -20.70 -17.89 1.45
C THR A 240 -20.62 -17.31 0.04
N TRP A 241 -20.66 -15.98 -0.13
CA TRP A 241 -20.58 -15.33 -1.44
C TRP A 241 -19.27 -15.57 -2.16
N ILE A 242 -18.17 -15.82 -1.43
CA ILE A 242 -16.82 -15.99 -1.99
C ILE A 242 -16.32 -17.42 -1.95
N LYS A 243 -17.19 -18.39 -1.63
CA LYS A 243 -16.82 -19.80 -1.50
C LYS A 243 -16.24 -20.37 -2.80
N ASP A 244 -16.89 -20.05 -3.92
CA ASP A 244 -16.54 -20.45 -5.28
C ASP A 244 -17.19 -19.48 -6.27
N MET A 245 -16.81 -19.56 -7.55
CA MET A 245 -17.32 -18.66 -8.59
C MET A 245 -18.84 -18.79 -8.81
N ASN A 246 -19.41 -19.98 -8.62
CA ASN A 246 -20.87 -20.16 -8.70
C ASN A 246 -21.58 -19.36 -7.59
N SER A 247 -21.04 -19.38 -6.38
CA SER A 247 -21.54 -18.60 -5.25
C SER A 247 -21.43 -17.10 -5.53
N VAL A 248 -20.31 -16.66 -6.11
CA VAL A 248 -20.11 -15.26 -6.51
C VAL A 248 -21.18 -14.83 -7.51
N HIS A 249 -21.49 -15.65 -8.53
CA HIS A 249 -22.51 -15.33 -9.53
C HIS A 249 -23.95 -15.44 -9.01
N ALA A 250 -24.19 -16.28 -8.00
CA ALA A 250 -25.51 -16.48 -7.40
C ALA A 250 -25.99 -15.30 -6.54
N VAL A 251 -25.09 -14.43 -6.08
CA VAL A 251 -25.48 -13.22 -5.31
C VAL A 251 -26.42 -12.37 -6.14
N SER A 252 -27.61 -12.07 -5.60
CA SER A 252 -28.66 -11.34 -6.30
C SER A 252 -28.33 -9.86 -6.44
N ARG A 253 -28.97 -9.18 -7.39
CA ARG A 253 -28.82 -7.73 -7.56
C ARG A 253 -29.30 -6.96 -6.32
N ASP A 254 -30.38 -7.40 -5.69
CA ASP A 254 -30.95 -6.73 -4.51
C ASP A 254 -29.99 -6.75 -3.32
N GLU A 255 -29.29 -7.87 -3.11
CA GLU A 255 -28.24 -7.99 -2.07
C GLU A 255 -27.06 -7.04 -2.35
N LEU A 256 -26.60 -6.95 -3.60
CA LEU A 256 -25.54 -6.02 -3.99
C LEU A 256 -25.99 -4.57 -3.79
N ASP A 257 -27.21 -4.23 -4.23
CA ASP A 257 -27.77 -2.88 -4.12
C ASP A 257 -27.98 -2.47 -2.65
N GLN A 258 -28.27 -3.43 -1.75
CA GLN A 258 -28.34 -3.17 -0.32
C GLN A 258 -26.98 -2.72 0.23
N VAL A 259 -25.90 -3.44 -0.10
CA VAL A 259 -24.53 -3.07 0.29
C VAL A 259 -24.16 -1.68 -0.27
N SER A 260 -24.47 -1.44 -1.54
CA SER A 260 -24.25 -0.15 -2.20
C SER A 260 -24.98 1.01 -1.49
N LYS A 261 -26.25 0.83 -1.13
CA LYS A 261 -27.04 1.83 -0.39
C LYS A 261 -26.47 2.08 1.01
N MET A 262 -25.99 1.04 1.69
CA MET A 262 -25.31 1.20 2.98
C MET A 262 -24.05 2.06 2.87
N MET A 263 -23.23 1.86 1.83
CA MET A 263 -22.04 2.68 1.59
C MET A 263 -22.39 4.15 1.31
N ILE A 264 -23.36 4.40 0.42
CA ILE A 264 -23.83 5.76 0.12
C ILE A 264 -24.35 6.43 1.39
N SER A 265 -25.16 5.73 2.18
CA SER A 265 -25.69 6.25 3.45
C SER A 265 -24.57 6.54 4.45
N LEU A 266 -23.55 5.70 4.55
CA LEU A 266 -22.40 5.92 5.44
C LEU A 266 -21.65 7.19 5.04
N SER A 267 -21.42 7.37 3.74
CA SER A 267 -20.81 8.59 3.20
C SER A 267 -21.63 9.83 3.56
N SER A 268 -22.92 9.82 3.27
CA SER A 268 -23.81 10.95 3.54
C SER A 268 -23.95 11.25 5.04
N ALA A 269 -24.04 10.23 5.89
CA ALA A 269 -24.20 10.39 7.33
C ALA A 269 -22.98 11.04 8.01
N SER A 270 -21.77 10.77 7.50
CA SER A 270 -20.54 11.40 7.97
C SER A 270 -20.38 12.87 7.52
N GLY A 271 -21.25 13.35 6.63
CA GLY A 271 -21.09 14.65 5.97
C GLY A 271 -19.84 14.72 5.09
N GLU A 272 -19.35 13.57 4.59
CA GLU A 272 -18.16 13.45 3.75
C GLU A 272 -16.88 13.97 4.43
N ARG A 273 -16.81 13.84 5.77
CA ARG A 273 -15.71 14.35 6.58
C ARG A 273 -14.63 13.31 6.82
N PHE A 274 -13.39 13.77 6.72
CA PHE A 274 -12.21 13.01 7.11
C PHE A 274 -11.71 13.46 8.48
N GLY A 275 -11.05 12.56 9.23
CA GLY A 275 -10.40 12.89 10.50
C GLY A 275 -9.20 13.83 10.32
N LEU A 276 -8.56 13.76 9.15
CA LEU A 276 -7.64 14.75 8.63
C LEU A 276 -8.02 14.99 7.17
N ASP A 277 -8.35 16.23 6.84
CA ASP A 277 -9.01 16.61 5.60
C ASP A 277 -8.15 17.59 4.79
N SER A 278 -7.76 17.21 3.59
CA SER A 278 -7.02 18.04 2.64
C SER A 278 -7.76 18.24 1.32
N MET A 279 -9.09 18.06 1.33
CA MET A 279 -9.94 18.13 0.15
C MET A 279 -9.90 19.50 -0.52
N ASP A 280 -9.96 20.59 0.24
CA ASP A 280 -9.93 21.94 -0.34
C ASP A 280 -8.64 22.21 -1.09
N ARG A 281 -7.50 21.75 -0.54
CA ARG A 281 -6.21 21.82 -1.24
C ARG A 281 -6.17 20.93 -2.46
N TYR A 282 -6.73 19.72 -2.40
CA TYR A 282 -6.80 18.83 -3.55
C TYR A 282 -7.64 19.39 -4.68
N PHE A 283 -8.73 20.08 -4.35
CA PHE A 283 -9.50 20.81 -5.36
C PHE A 283 -8.65 21.88 -6.04
N GLN A 284 -7.90 22.67 -5.27
CA GLN A 284 -7.02 23.71 -5.82
C GLN A 284 -5.88 23.14 -6.68
N GLU A 285 -5.18 22.10 -6.20
CA GLU A 285 -3.95 21.58 -6.81
C GLU A 285 -4.22 20.55 -7.93
N VAL A 286 -5.41 19.94 -7.96
CA VAL A 286 -5.72 18.83 -8.88
C VAL A 286 -7.03 19.03 -9.63
N VAL A 287 -8.15 19.15 -8.91
CA VAL A 287 -9.49 19.12 -9.56
C VAL A 287 -9.72 20.36 -10.41
N ASP A 288 -9.43 21.54 -9.86
CA ASP A 288 -9.64 22.86 -10.46
C ASP A 288 -8.32 23.56 -10.80
N ALA A 289 -7.23 22.79 -10.91
CA ALA A 289 -5.93 23.32 -11.28
C ALA A 289 -6.02 24.11 -12.59
N GLU A 290 -5.54 25.36 -12.56
CA GLU A 290 -5.56 26.27 -13.70
C GLU A 290 -4.47 25.95 -14.73
N GLU A 291 -3.40 25.30 -14.29
CA GLU A 291 -2.27 24.86 -15.11
C GLU A 291 -2.38 23.38 -15.49
N PRO A 292 -1.69 22.93 -16.56
CA PRO A 292 -1.62 21.52 -16.90
C PRO A 292 -1.05 20.70 -15.74
N THR A 293 -1.82 19.73 -15.25
CA THR A 293 -1.45 18.92 -14.08
C THR A 293 -1.39 17.45 -14.47
N LEU A 294 -0.33 16.76 -14.07
CA LEU A 294 -0.23 15.30 -14.10
C LEU A 294 -0.46 14.76 -12.68
N LEU A 295 -1.53 13.98 -12.53
CA LEU A 295 -1.75 13.13 -11.37
C LEU A 295 -1.16 11.74 -11.64
N VAL A 296 -0.19 11.32 -10.83
CA VAL A 296 0.31 9.94 -10.82
C VAL A 296 -0.35 9.20 -9.67
N PHE A 297 -1.22 8.24 -10.01
CA PHE A 297 -2.05 7.55 -9.05
C PHE A 297 -1.62 6.10 -8.86
N PHE A 298 -1.25 5.72 -7.64
CA PHE A 298 -0.98 4.33 -7.26
C PHE A 298 -2.21 3.72 -6.61
N SER A 299 -2.75 2.70 -7.25
CA SER A 299 -3.95 2.02 -6.79
C SER A 299 -3.69 1.14 -5.55
N ASP A 300 -4.77 0.70 -4.93
CA ASP A 300 -4.77 -0.22 -3.79
C ASP A 300 -5.81 -1.31 -4.06
N ASP A 301 -6.76 -1.53 -3.16
CA ASP A 301 -7.79 -2.56 -3.26
C ASP A 301 -8.62 -2.48 -4.56
N TYR A 302 -9.08 -3.64 -5.04
CA TYR A 302 -9.83 -3.79 -6.29
C TYR A 302 -11.09 -2.90 -6.35
N MET A 303 -11.98 -2.99 -5.35
CA MET A 303 -13.23 -2.23 -5.32
C MET A 303 -12.97 -0.72 -5.24
N GLU A 304 -12.02 -0.31 -4.39
CA GLU A 304 -11.62 1.09 -4.22
C GLU A 304 -11.13 1.68 -5.53
N SER A 305 -10.27 0.93 -6.23
CA SER A 305 -9.71 1.33 -7.51
C SER A 305 -10.77 1.51 -8.60
N LEU A 306 -11.84 0.71 -8.62
CA LEU A 306 -12.95 0.90 -9.56
C LEU A 306 -13.73 2.18 -9.30
N VAL A 307 -13.99 2.51 -8.03
CA VAL A 307 -14.62 3.78 -7.66
C VAL A 307 -13.70 4.94 -8.01
N ASP A 308 -12.39 4.79 -7.80
CA ASP A 308 -11.38 5.79 -8.16
C ASP A 308 -11.30 6.04 -9.67
N LEU A 309 -11.31 4.98 -10.50
CA LEU A 309 -11.38 5.14 -11.96
C LEU A 309 -12.61 5.95 -12.38
N LYS A 310 -13.76 5.71 -11.74
CA LYS A 310 -14.97 6.49 -12.01
C LYS A 310 -14.86 7.93 -11.51
N ARG A 311 -14.29 8.15 -10.32
CA ARG A 311 -13.96 9.47 -9.80
C ARG A 311 -13.09 10.26 -10.78
N PHE A 312 -12.02 9.66 -11.28
CA PHE A 312 -11.10 10.31 -12.22
C PHE A 312 -11.76 10.64 -13.55
N GLU A 313 -12.62 9.75 -14.06
CA GLU A 313 -13.42 10.04 -15.23
C GLU A 313 -14.24 11.33 -15.07
N ILE A 314 -14.86 11.54 -13.90
CA ILE A 314 -15.64 12.74 -13.59
C ILE A 314 -14.75 13.98 -13.39
N MET A 315 -13.62 13.85 -12.68
CA MET A 315 -12.66 14.95 -12.50
C MET A 315 -12.08 15.42 -13.83
N MET A 316 -11.69 14.51 -14.72
CA MET A 316 -11.09 14.84 -16.02
C MET A 316 -12.11 15.38 -17.03
N GLN A 317 -13.41 15.09 -16.85
CA GLN A 317 -14.50 15.77 -17.56
C GLN A 317 -14.65 17.22 -17.12
N ARG A 318 -14.46 17.50 -15.82
CA ARG A 318 -14.51 18.85 -15.27
C ARG A 318 -13.32 19.70 -15.69
N ASN A 319 -12.12 19.13 -15.58
CA ASN A 319 -10.88 19.83 -15.87
C ASN A 319 -10.17 19.22 -17.07
N HIS A 320 -10.17 19.95 -18.19
CA HIS A 320 -9.51 19.54 -19.44
C HIS A 320 -7.97 19.56 -19.38
N GLN A 321 -7.39 20.21 -18.37
CA GLN A 321 -5.94 20.30 -18.16
C GLN A 321 -5.38 19.19 -17.28
N LEU A 322 -6.25 18.36 -16.67
CA LEU A 322 -5.83 17.23 -15.84
C LEU A 322 -5.45 16.02 -16.70
N TYR A 323 -4.27 15.46 -16.45
CA TYR A 323 -3.78 14.21 -17.00
C TYR A 323 -3.62 13.20 -15.88
N LEU A 324 -3.89 11.92 -16.17
CA LEU A 324 -3.78 10.84 -15.21
C LEU A 324 -2.84 9.76 -15.73
N LEU A 325 -1.80 9.45 -14.94
CA LEU A 325 -1.05 8.20 -15.04
C LEU A 325 -1.53 7.26 -13.92
N PHE A 326 -2.35 6.28 -14.27
CA PHE A 326 -2.83 5.26 -13.36
C PHE A 326 -1.84 4.10 -13.28
N VAL A 327 -1.39 3.79 -12.08
CA VAL A 327 -0.34 2.81 -11.79
C VAL A 327 -0.92 1.68 -10.94
N PRO A 328 -1.49 0.64 -11.59
CA PRO A 328 -1.91 -0.58 -10.91
C PRO A 328 -0.72 -1.42 -10.45
N ARG A 329 -0.98 -2.50 -9.70
CA ARG A 329 0.07 -3.49 -9.39
C ARG A 329 0.51 -4.24 -10.64
N ASN A 330 1.82 -4.51 -10.74
CA ASN A 330 2.38 -5.39 -11.77
C ASN A 330 2.44 -6.82 -11.23
N GLY A 331 1.27 -7.45 -11.16
CA GLY A 331 1.06 -8.77 -10.56
C GLY A 331 -0.11 -8.79 -9.57
N ARG A 332 -0.39 -9.97 -9.01
CA ARG A 332 -1.53 -10.22 -8.11
C ARG A 332 -1.08 -10.25 -6.67
N TYR A 333 -1.33 -9.17 -5.93
CA TYR A 333 -0.95 -9.03 -4.54
C TYR A 333 -2.18 -8.80 -3.67
N GLY A 334 -2.50 -9.76 -2.80
CA GLY A 334 -3.71 -9.67 -1.99
C GLY A 334 -4.96 -9.48 -2.86
N ASN A 335 -5.77 -8.49 -2.48
CA ASN A 335 -6.94 -8.06 -3.23
C ASN A 335 -6.72 -6.70 -3.92
N ASP A 336 -5.46 -6.33 -4.16
CA ASP A 336 -5.09 -5.11 -4.87
C ASP A 336 -5.50 -5.21 -6.36
N PHE A 337 -5.76 -4.05 -6.95
CA PHE A 337 -6.05 -3.91 -8.37
C PHE A 337 -4.77 -4.10 -9.22
N ALA A 338 -4.79 -5.05 -10.14
CA ALA A 338 -3.65 -5.41 -10.96
C ALA A 338 -3.79 -4.86 -12.39
N CYS A 339 -2.66 -4.73 -13.08
CA CYS A 339 -2.67 -4.30 -14.48
C CYS A 339 -3.52 -5.24 -15.36
N ASP A 340 -3.50 -6.54 -15.05
CA ASP A 340 -4.27 -7.57 -15.76
C ASP A 340 -5.79 -7.41 -15.60
N ASP A 341 -6.28 -6.58 -14.68
CA ASP A 341 -7.72 -6.32 -14.52
C ASP A 341 -8.25 -5.28 -15.50
N LEU A 342 -7.37 -4.45 -16.06
CA LEU A 342 -7.78 -3.29 -16.84
C LEU A 342 -8.53 -3.59 -18.14
N PRO A 343 -8.19 -4.65 -18.92
CA PRO A 343 -8.95 -4.97 -20.12
C PRO A 343 -10.43 -5.17 -19.80
N ASP A 344 -10.75 -6.07 -18.86
CA ASP A 344 -12.12 -6.37 -18.43
C ASP A 344 -12.85 -5.11 -17.92
N VAL A 345 -12.15 -4.25 -17.19
CA VAL A 345 -12.73 -3.03 -16.61
C VAL A 345 -13.00 -1.96 -17.67
N LEU A 346 -12.08 -1.75 -18.61
CA LEU A 346 -12.23 -0.72 -19.65
C LEU A 346 -13.21 -1.13 -20.76
N ASP A 347 -13.50 -2.42 -20.88
CA ASP A 347 -14.54 -2.96 -21.77
C ASP A 347 -15.95 -2.81 -21.17
N ASP A 348 -16.09 -2.56 -19.86
CA ASP A 348 -17.39 -2.32 -19.25
C ASP A 348 -17.98 -0.95 -19.70
N PRO A 349 -19.24 -0.91 -20.17
CA PRO A 349 -19.88 0.33 -20.63
C PRO A 349 -19.88 1.47 -19.61
N VAL A 350 -19.84 1.16 -18.31
CA VAL A 350 -19.78 2.16 -17.23
C VAL A 350 -18.52 3.05 -17.35
N PHE A 351 -17.44 2.55 -17.97
CA PHE A 351 -16.18 3.26 -18.17
C PHE A 351 -15.93 3.72 -19.61
N ALA A 352 -16.96 3.75 -20.47
CA ALA A 352 -16.81 4.14 -21.88
C ALA A 352 -16.19 5.54 -22.08
N LYS A 353 -16.48 6.47 -21.16
CA LYS A 353 -15.92 7.84 -21.16
C LYS A 353 -14.45 7.84 -20.76
N LEU A 354 -14.04 7.02 -19.80
CA LEU A 354 -12.63 6.82 -19.47
C LEU A 354 -11.85 6.21 -20.65
N SER A 355 -12.44 5.26 -21.38
CA SER A 355 -11.88 4.71 -22.62
C SER A 355 -11.74 5.76 -23.74
N LEU A 356 -12.60 6.79 -23.78
CA LEU A 356 -12.39 7.96 -24.65
C LEU A 356 -11.19 8.79 -24.20
N LEU A 357 -11.09 9.15 -22.91
CA LEU A 357 -9.96 9.89 -22.35
C LEU A 357 -8.62 9.17 -22.57
N ARG A 358 -8.64 7.83 -22.61
CA ARG A 358 -7.47 7.01 -22.96
C ARG A 358 -7.03 7.23 -24.40
N ARG A 359 -7.96 7.23 -25.35
CA ARG A 359 -7.69 7.46 -26.78
C ARG A 359 -7.18 8.88 -27.04
N GLU A 360 -7.64 9.84 -26.25
CA GLU A 360 -7.18 11.23 -26.28
C GLU A 360 -5.79 11.41 -25.63
N GLY A 361 -5.22 10.37 -25.01
CA GLY A 361 -3.91 10.43 -24.35
C GLY A 361 -3.93 11.17 -23.00
N ARG A 362 -5.10 11.49 -22.46
CA ARG A 362 -5.25 12.15 -21.15
C ARG A 362 -5.25 11.17 -19.99
N PHE A 363 -5.74 9.95 -20.21
CA PHE A 363 -5.69 8.84 -19.27
C PHE A 363 -4.70 7.78 -19.78
N LEU A 364 -3.68 7.50 -18.97
CA LEU A 364 -2.62 6.55 -19.29
C LEU A 364 -2.53 5.52 -18.17
N VAL A 365 -2.15 4.30 -18.53
CA VAL A 365 -1.92 3.21 -17.59
C VAL A 365 -0.46 2.81 -17.69
N SER A 366 0.21 2.71 -16.54
CA SER A 366 1.52 2.06 -16.44
C SER A 366 1.37 0.59 -16.09
N SER A 367 1.89 -0.32 -16.92
CA SER A 367 2.07 -1.72 -16.54
C SER A 367 3.30 -1.96 -15.66
N ALA A 368 4.11 -0.93 -15.44
CA ALA A 368 5.38 -1.00 -14.70
C ALA A 368 5.22 -0.59 -13.22
N GLY A 369 4.04 -0.87 -12.65
CA GLY A 369 3.74 -0.56 -11.26
C GLY A 369 4.42 -1.48 -10.24
N PRO A 370 4.16 -1.26 -8.94
CA PRO A 370 4.78 -2.04 -7.87
C PRO A 370 4.48 -3.54 -7.95
N MET A 371 5.49 -4.36 -7.63
CA MET A 371 5.42 -5.84 -7.58
C MET A 371 5.30 -6.36 -6.13
N ALA A 372 4.42 -5.73 -5.35
CA ALA A 372 4.02 -6.08 -3.99
C ALA A 372 2.67 -5.42 -3.67
N GLY A 373 1.98 -5.85 -2.61
CA GLY A 373 0.75 -5.19 -2.12
C GLY A 373 1.02 -3.86 -1.39
N CYS A 374 2.12 -3.20 -1.73
CA CYS A 374 2.60 -1.94 -1.18
C CYS A 374 3.65 -1.33 -2.13
N MET A 375 4.15 -0.13 -1.84
CA MET A 375 5.13 0.56 -2.69
C MET A 375 6.53 0.60 -2.07
N ASP A 376 7.39 -0.33 -2.45
CA ASP A 376 8.82 -0.28 -2.11
C ASP A 376 9.59 0.59 -3.12
N VAL A 377 9.93 1.82 -2.70
CA VAL A 377 10.61 2.78 -3.57
C VAL A 377 12.02 2.37 -3.98
N ARG A 378 12.63 1.37 -3.34
CA ARG A 378 13.95 0.85 -3.72
C ARG A 378 13.93 0.05 -5.01
N HIS A 379 12.73 -0.35 -5.45
CA HIS A 379 12.53 -1.30 -6.54
C HIS A 379 11.51 -0.79 -7.56
N ILE A 380 11.38 0.53 -7.71
CA ILE A 380 10.56 1.14 -8.76
C ILE A 380 11.15 0.80 -10.13
N SER A 381 10.30 0.43 -11.08
CA SER A 381 10.70 0.12 -12.45
C SER A 381 11.28 1.35 -13.15
N GLU A 382 12.36 1.16 -13.90
CA GLU A 382 12.92 2.20 -14.78
C GLU A 382 11.88 2.72 -15.78
N ALA A 383 11.05 1.82 -16.32
CA ALA A 383 9.99 2.18 -17.25
C ALA A 383 8.93 3.12 -16.62
N LEU A 384 8.63 2.94 -15.32
CA LEU A 384 7.70 3.83 -14.63
C LEU A 384 8.34 5.21 -14.40
N ILE A 385 9.63 5.28 -14.04
CA ILE A 385 10.35 6.55 -13.91
C ILE A 385 10.35 7.31 -15.24
N GLU A 386 10.65 6.63 -16.35
CA GLU A 386 10.64 7.23 -17.69
C GLU A 386 9.26 7.78 -18.08
N GLN A 387 8.18 7.07 -17.71
CA GLN A 387 6.82 7.53 -17.95
C GLN A 387 6.49 8.77 -17.13
N ILE A 388 6.81 8.78 -15.83
CA ILE A 388 6.59 9.95 -14.96
C ILE A 388 7.38 11.14 -15.50
N GLU A 389 8.66 10.97 -15.81
CA GLU A 389 9.53 12.02 -16.35
C GLU A 389 9.01 12.56 -17.69
N GLY A 390 8.66 11.68 -18.62
CA GLY A 390 8.16 12.06 -19.94
C GLY A 390 6.83 12.82 -19.88
N LEU A 391 5.89 12.32 -19.06
CA LEU A 391 4.54 12.88 -18.97
C LEU A 391 4.47 14.17 -18.14
N SER A 392 5.35 14.33 -17.15
CA SER A 392 5.39 15.52 -16.27
C SER A 392 6.01 16.75 -16.95
N ARG A 393 6.63 16.62 -18.13
CA ARG A 393 7.20 17.78 -18.86
C ARG A 393 6.13 18.84 -19.12
N GLY A 394 6.39 20.04 -18.62
CA GLY A 394 5.50 21.20 -18.76
C GLY A 394 4.19 21.07 -17.98
N LYS A 395 4.13 20.17 -16.98
CA LYS A 395 2.96 19.99 -16.11
C LYS A 395 3.36 20.07 -14.65
N PHE A 396 2.42 20.51 -13.81
CA PHE A 396 2.52 20.35 -12.37
C PHE A 396 2.35 18.87 -12.00
N LEU A 397 3.30 18.30 -11.27
CA LEU A 397 3.27 16.89 -10.88
C LEU A 397 2.64 16.76 -9.50
N VAL A 398 1.67 15.86 -9.36
CA VAL A 398 1.07 15.46 -8.08
C VAL A 398 1.08 13.94 -7.99
N PHE A 399 1.46 13.41 -6.83
CA PHE A 399 1.32 12.00 -6.52
C PHE A 399 0.07 11.76 -5.70
N GLU A 400 -0.65 10.68 -5.98
CA GLU A 400 -1.70 10.17 -5.12
C GLU A 400 -1.55 8.67 -4.90
N THR A 401 -1.72 8.22 -3.66
CA THR A 401 -1.68 6.79 -3.30
C THR A 401 -2.91 6.41 -2.49
N LYS A 402 -3.45 5.22 -2.70
CA LYS A 402 -4.47 4.63 -1.80
C LYS A 402 -3.87 3.62 -0.85
N GLY A 403 -4.55 3.37 0.26
CA GLY A 403 -4.19 2.30 1.19
C GLY A 403 -3.12 2.66 2.23
N CYS A 404 -3.28 2.13 3.43
CA CYS A 404 -2.34 2.38 4.53
C CYS A 404 -0.96 1.79 4.28
N ARG A 405 -0.84 0.66 3.57
CA ARG A 405 0.46 0.02 3.29
C ARG A 405 1.31 0.89 2.36
N ASN A 406 0.72 1.50 1.34
CA ASN A 406 1.42 2.45 0.46
C ASN A 406 1.87 3.68 1.27
N PHE A 407 0.99 4.25 2.10
CA PHE A 407 1.31 5.38 2.99
C PHE A 407 2.48 5.08 3.93
N GLU A 408 2.39 3.96 4.64
CA GLU A 408 3.40 3.52 5.60
C GLU A 408 4.73 3.23 4.90
N MET A 409 4.71 2.61 3.72
CA MET A 409 5.92 2.34 2.95
C MET A 409 6.61 3.61 2.44
N LEU A 410 5.83 4.55 1.92
CA LEU A 410 6.37 5.74 1.26
C LEU A 410 6.92 6.77 2.25
N ARG A 411 6.24 6.99 3.38
CA ARG A 411 6.64 7.91 4.47
C ARG A 411 6.80 9.39 4.11
N GLY A 412 6.72 9.78 2.84
CA GLY A 412 6.90 11.17 2.37
C GLY A 412 8.29 11.41 1.76
N SER A 413 8.77 12.65 1.86
CA SER A 413 10.00 13.16 1.25
C SER A 413 9.99 13.18 -0.29
N LEU A 414 8.81 13.17 -0.89
CA LEU A 414 8.64 13.30 -2.34
C LEU A 414 8.98 14.73 -2.78
N SER A 415 9.41 14.90 -4.02
CA SER A 415 9.71 16.22 -4.59
C SER A 415 8.45 16.99 -5.02
N ALA A 416 7.31 16.31 -5.06
CA ALA A 416 6.00 16.84 -5.44
C ALA A 416 4.98 16.62 -4.32
N PRO A 417 3.86 17.38 -4.32
CA PRO A 417 2.80 17.16 -3.35
C PRO A 417 2.28 15.74 -3.45
N TRP A 418 2.06 15.13 -2.29
CA TRP A 418 1.60 13.75 -2.20
C TRP A 418 0.30 13.67 -1.44
N TYR A 419 -0.74 13.23 -2.13
CA TYR A 419 -2.03 12.93 -1.55
C TYR A 419 -2.17 11.46 -1.23
N THR A 420 -2.82 11.15 -0.12
CA THR A 420 -3.06 9.76 0.26
C THR A 420 -4.28 9.62 1.12
N SER A 421 -5.03 8.55 0.92
CA SER A 421 -6.27 8.33 1.66
C SER A 421 -6.50 6.85 1.95
N PHE A 422 -7.02 6.57 3.13
CA PHE A 422 -7.30 5.22 3.61
C PHE A 422 -8.12 5.30 4.90
N ASN A 423 -8.65 4.16 5.33
CA ASN A 423 -9.34 4.04 6.62
C ASN A 423 -8.35 3.77 7.77
N CYS A 424 -8.40 4.56 8.83
CA CYS A 424 -7.56 4.40 10.04
C CYS A 424 -8.14 3.33 10.98
N ASN A 425 -8.14 2.07 10.52
CA ASN A 425 -8.81 0.96 11.22
C ASN A 425 -7.87 0.03 11.97
N ARG A 426 -6.59 0.13 11.67
CA ARG A 426 -5.59 -0.82 12.14
C ARG A 426 -4.62 -0.10 13.04
N ALA A 427 -4.16 -0.79 14.07
CA ALA A 427 -3.27 -0.21 15.06
C ALA A 427 -2.04 0.44 14.44
N LEU A 428 -1.43 -0.15 13.40
CA LEU A 428 -0.27 0.43 12.74
C LEU A 428 -0.58 1.80 12.12
N SER A 429 -1.65 1.88 11.32
CA SER A 429 -2.12 3.15 10.73
C SER A 429 -2.48 4.19 11.80
N ILE A 430 -3.10 3.78 12.91
CA ILE A 430 -3.44 4.66 14.04
C ILE A 430 -2.16 5.19 14.69
N ARG A 431 -1.15 4.33 14.86
CA ARG A 431 0.14 4.69 15.46
C ARG A 431 0.94 5.65 14.59
N THR A 432 0.83 5.59 13.26
CA THR A 432 1.52 6.51 12.34
C THR A 432 0.74 7.79 12.09
N VAL A 433 -0.59 7.74 12.03
CA VAL A 433 -1.43 8.89 11.67
C VAL A 433 -1.83 9.71 12.90
N GLY A 434 -2.09 9.07 14.04
CA GLY A 434 -2.60 9.75 15.25
C GLY A 434 -4.10 9.99 15.24
N ILE A 435 -4.83 9.29 14.36
CA ILE A 435 -6.30 9.28 14.23
C ILE A 435 -6.77 7.82 14.36
N ASP A 436 -7.92 7.61 14.99
CA ASP A 436 -8.64 6.34 15.02
C ASP A 436 -10.09 6.54 14.58
N MET A 437 -10.75 5.50 14.07
CA MET A 437 -12.14 5.53 13.54
C MET A 437 -12.33 6.25 12.20
N GLU A 438 -12.00 7.53 12.10
CA GLU A 438 -12.32 8.29 10.87
C GLU A 438 -11.41 7.90 9.69
N PRO A 439 -11.93 7.89 8.44
CA PRO A 439 -11.07 7.86 7.27
C PRO A 439 -10.23 9.13 7.20
N VAL A 440 -9.11 9.08 6.48
CA VAL A 440 -8.25 10.25 6.25
C VAL A 440 -8.07 10.54 4.76
N PHE A 441 -7.96 11.81 4.42
CA PHE A 441 -7.57 12.30 3.10
C PHE A 441 -6.47 13.35 3.29
N LEU A 442 -5.24 12.90 3.12
CA LEU A 442 -4.03 13.62 3.53
C LEU A 442 -3.34 14.27 2.34
N ARG A 443 -2.71 15.42 2.56
CA ARG A 443 -1.70 16.06 1.72
C ARG A 443 -0.40 16.14 2.52
N ILE A 444 0.64 15.48 2.03
CA ILE A 444 2.00 15.60 2.55
C ILE A 444 2.76 16.59 1.66
N PRO A 445 3.21 17.74 2.21
CA PRO A 445 4.00 18.70 1.44
C PRO A 445 5.28 18.10 0.86
N PRO A 446 5.75 18.59 -0.31
CA PRO A 446 7.02 18.21 -0.87
C PRO A 446 8.16 18.31 0.15
N GLY A 447 9.03 17.32 0.20
CA GLY A 447 10.23 17.28 1.06
C GLY A 447 9.98 16.83 2.50
N LEU A 448 8.73 16.80 2.99
CA LEU A 448 8.42 16.41 4.37
C LEU A 448 8.10 14.93 4.52
N THR A 449 8.43 14.37 5.68
CA THR A 449 8.00 13.04 6.09
C THR A 449 6.64 13.10 6.79
N ALA A 450 5.73 12.18 6.45
CA ALA A 450 4.39 12.12 7.02
C ALA A 450 4.35 11.69 8.50
N TYR A 451 5.35 10.92 8.94
CA TYR A 451 5.51 10.46 10.32
C TYR A 451 6.98 10.06 10.57
N ASP A 452 7.42 10.05 11.84
CA ASP A 452 8.80 9.71 12.20
C ASP A 452 8.94 9.08 13.60
N GLY A 453 10.06 8.38 13.81
CA GLY A 453 10.45 7.83 15.11
C GLY A 453 9.60 6.66 15.58
N PHE A 454 9.19 5.77 14.67
CA PHE A 454 8.40 4.57 15.00
C PHE A 454 9.13 3.62 15.97
N THR A 455 10.46 3.57 15.91
CA THR A 455 11.32 2.81 16.84
C THR A 455 11.54 3.48 18.20
N LYS A 456 11.04 4.71 18.37
CA LYS A 456 11.05 5.47 19.63
C LYS A 456 9.64 5.99 19.94
N PRO A 457 8.67 5.08 20.13
CA PRO A 457 7.27 5.46 20.19
C PRO A 457 6.94 6.25 21.47
N ARG A 458 5.92 7.11 21.38
CA ARG A 458 5.23 7.71 22.53
C ARG A 458 4.04 6.83 22.91
N VAL A 459 3.77 6.72 24.20
CA VAL A 459 2.61 5.94 24.69
C VAL A 459 1.48 6.89 25.08
N GLY A 460 0.27 6.62 24.58
CA GLY A 460 -0.90 7.45 24.88
C GLY A 460 -2.22 6.71 24.69
N ALA A 461 -3.32 7.42 24.88
CA ALA A 461 -4.67 6.98 24.49
C ALA A 461 -4.92 7.32 23.02
N THR A 462 -5.80 6.57 22.35
CA THR A 462 -6.31 7.00 21.04
C THR A 462 -7.23 8.21 21.18
N PRO A 463 -7.37 9.04 20.13
CA PRO A 463 -8.26 10.20 20.15
C PRO A 463 -9.70 9.88 20.60
N SER A 464 -10.27 8.75 20.16
CA SER A 464 -11.60 8.32 20.62
C SER A 464 -11.66 7.84 22.07
N GLY A 465 -10.52 7.62 22.72
CA GLY A 465 -10.39 7.05 24.06
C GLY A 465 -10.65 5.54 24.15
N ARG A 466 -11.07 4.89 23.06
CA ARG A 466 -11.41 3.45 23.03
C ARG A 466 -10.22 2.54 23.33
N SER A 467 -9.02 2.93 22.91
CA SER A 467 -7.79 2.19 23.19
C SER A 467 -6.84 3.02 24.05
N GLN A 468 -6.24 2.37 25.05
CA GLN A 468 -5.31 2.98 26.00
C GLN A 468 -3.93 2.35 25.83
N TYR A 469 -2.88 3.10 26.16
CA TYR A 469 -1.49 2.64 26.10
C TYR A 469 -1.02 2.21 24.70
N VAL A 470 -1.49 2.91 23.67
CA VAL A 470 -1.09 2.72 22.27
C VAL A 470 0.29 3.36 22.02
N LYS A 471 1.14 2.70 21.23
CA LYS A 471 2.51 3.14 20.89
C LYS A 471 2.55 3.98 19.61
N PHE A 472 2.24 5.27 19.70
CA PHE A 472 2.33 6.19 18.57
C PHE A 472 3.76 6.43 18.11
N ALA A 473 3.97 6.72 16.83
CA ALA A 473 5.22 7.25 16.34
C ALA A 473 5.63 8.52 17.13
N ARG A 474 6.95 8.80 17.22
CA ARG A 474 7.44 10.02 17.89
C ARG A 474 6.80 11.27 17.30
N MET A 475 6.62 11.29 15.98
CA MET A 475 5.80 12.24 15.25
C MET A 475 4.78 11.46 14.42
N THR A 476 3.50 11.67 14.67
CA THR A 476 2.40 11.19 13.83
C THR A 476 2.06 12.22 12.76
N THR A 477 1.25 11.83 11.79
CA THR A 477 0.77 12.77 10.75
C THR A 477 -0.11 13.88 11.31
N ARG A 478 -0.88 13.60 12.36
CA ARG A 478 -1.61 14.64 13.10
C ARG A 478 -0.66 15.69 13.67
N ASP A 479 0.44 15.27 14.33
CA ASP A 479 1.43 16.23 14.86
C ASP A 479 2.05 17.07 13.73
N LEU A 480 2.28 16.46 12.55
CA LEU A 480 2.74 17.19 11.36
C LEU A 480 1.72 18.27 10.95
N TYR A 481 0.44 17.94 10.88
CA TYR A 481 -0.62 18.88 10.48
C TYR A 481 -0.72 20.08 11.43
N GLU A 482 -0.72 19.80 12.74
CA GLU A 482 -0.69 20.85 13.77
C GLU A 482 0.52 21.79 13.59
N ALA A 483 1.67 21.24 13.16
CA ALA A 483 2.86 22.03 12.87
C ALA A 483 2.77 22.82 11.54
N LEU A 484 2.12 22.28 10.51
CA LEU A 484 1.89 22.97 9.23
C LEU A 484 0.90 24.14 9.36
N GLU A 485 -0.02 24.08 10.32
CA GLU A 485 -0.94 25.18 10.64
C GLU A 485 -0.32 26.25 11.55
N SER A 486 0.87 25.97 12.10
CA SER A 486 1.54 26.88 13.01
C SER A 486 2.02 28.16 12.32
N LYS A 487 1.94 29.29 13.04
CA LYS A 487 2.41 30.59 12.56
C LYS A 487 3.88 30.57 12.09
N PRO A 488 4.84 29.93 12.79
CA PRO A 488 6.23 29.87 12.34
C PRO A 488 6.39 29.26 10.94
N TYR A 489 5.69 28.15 10.65
CA TYR A 489 5.75 27.52 9.34
C TYR A 489 5.16 28.41 8.24
N LEU A 490 3.96 28.96 8.48
CA LEU A 490 3.27 29.83 7.51
C LEU A 490 4.10 31.08 7.18
N GLU A 491 4.80 31.66 8.16
CA GLU A 491 5.70 32.79 7.92
C GLU A 491 6.93 32.42 7.09
N LEU A 492 7.53 31.24 7.31
CA LEU A 492 8.64 30.74 6.50
C LEU A 492 8.20 30.48 5.06
N LEU A 493 7.05 29.84 4.87
CA LEU A 493 6.50 29.56 3.56
C LEU A 493 6.23 30.84 2.78
N ARG A 494 5.60 31.85 3.42
CA ARG A 494 5.34 33.16 2.80
C ARG A 494 6.62 33.89 2.39
N LYS A 495 7.72 33.73 3.13
CA LYS A 495 9.01 34.38 2.82
C LYS A 495 9.74 33.72 1.66
N SER A 496 9.66 32.40 1.53
CA SER A 496 10.38 31.64 0.49
C SER A 496 9.68 31.65 -0.87
N GLY A 497 8.35 31.52 -0.88
CA GLY A 497 7.58 31.30 -2.11
C GLY A 497 7.78 29.91 -2.75
N ASN A 498 8.68 29.08 -2.23
CA ASN A 498 8.91 27.69 -2.67
C ASN A 498 8.79 26.74 -1.47
N GLU A 499 7.71 25.95 -1.44
CA GLU A 499 7.39 25.01 -0.35
C GLU A 499 8.46 23.91 -0.21
N PHE A 500 8.90 23.31 -1.33
CA PHE A 500 9.89 22.24 -1.33
C PHE A 500 11.23 22.68 -0.72
N SER A 501 11.74 23.85 -1.13
CA SER A 501 13.01 24.38 -0.63
C SER A 501 12.98 24.66 0.88
N VAL A 502 11.87 25.20 1.40
CA VAL A 502 11.69 25.43 2.84
C VAL A 502 11.72 24.10 3.59
N ASN A 503 10.97 23.13 3.09
CA ASN A 503 10.81 21.84 3.72
C ASN A 503 12.12 21.05 3.74
N CYS A 504 12.88 21.02 2.65
CA CYS A 504 14.21 20.41 2.63
C CYS A 504 15.15 21.05 3.68
N SER A 505 15.18 22.39 3.75
CA SER A 505 16.02 23.08 4.74
C SER A 505 15.60 22.80 6.18
N LEU A 506 14.30 22.70 6.46
CA LEU A 506 13.80 22.32 7.78
C LEU A 506 14.16 20.86 8.13
N MET A 507 14.00 19.93 7.18
CA MET A 507 14.34 18.53 7.41
C MET A 507 15.85 18.31 7.62
N GLU A 508 16.71 19.04 6.92
CA GLU A 508 18.16 19.03 7.19
C GLU A 508 18.46 19.46 8.63
N LYS A 509 17.81 20.53 9.11
CA LYS A 509 17.94 20.99 10.51
C LYS A 509 17.40 19.97 11.51
N CYS A 510 16.28 19.31 11.20
CA CYS A 510 15.73 18.23 12.01
C CYS A 510 16.76 17.10 12.20
N ILE A 511 17.40 16.66 11.11
CA ILE A 511 18.45 15.64 11.14
C ILE A 511 19.64 16.11 11.99
N GLN A 512 20.15 17.32 11.75
CA GLN A 512 21.29 17.87 12.49
C GLN A 512 21.02 17.98 14.00
N LYS A 513 19.81 18.39 14.39
CA LYS A 513 19.41 18.57 15.79
C LYS A 513 18.80 17.32 16.43
N LYS A 514 18.59 16.24 15.67
CA LYS A 514 17.87 15.01 16.11
C LYS A 514 16.45 15.30 16.63
N MET A 515 15.80 16.29 16.04
CA MET A 515 14.44 16.74 16.35
C MET A 515 13.47 16.30 15.27
N THR A 516 12.21 16.06 15.65
CA THR A 516 11.11 15.95 14.68
C THR A 516 10.77 17.33 14.11
N PHE A 517 9.96 17.36 13.05
CA PHE A 517 9.55 18.61 12.41
C PHE A 517 8.77 19.54 13.38
N PRO A 518 7.76 19.06 14.13
CA PRO A 518 7.10 19.87 15.16
C PRO A 518 8.04 20.35 16.27
N GLU A 519 8.94 19.48 16.75
CA GLU A 519 9.92 19.84 17.78
C GLU A 519 10.83 20.99 17.31
N LEU A 520 11.27 20.99 16.04
CA LEU A 520 12.09 22.06 15.49
C LEU A 520 11.33 23.39 15.43
N LEU A 521 10.09 23.37 14.96
CA LEU A 521 9.28 24.60 14.81
C LEU A 521 8.94 25.24 16.15
N ASN A 522 8.76 24.45 17.20
CA ASN A 522 8.50 24.95 18.56
C ASN A 522 9.74 25.57 19.24
N THR A 523 10.94 25.49 18.65
CA THR A 523 12.17 26.11 19.17
C THR A 523 12.52 27.44 18.53
N GLN A 524 11.79 27.85 17.49
CA GLN A 524 11.95 29.12 16.78
C GLN A 524 10.93 30.13 17.30
#